data_AF-V4KAT3-F1
#
_entry.id   AF-V4KAT3-F1
#
_cell.length_a   1.000
_cell.length_b   1.000
_cell.length_c   1.000
_cell.angle_alpha   90.00
_cell.angle_beta   90.00
_cell.angle_gamma   90.00
#
_symmetry.space_group_name_H-M   'P 1'
#
loop_
_entity.id
_entity.type
_entity.pdbx_description
1 polymer ?
#
loop_
_entity_poly.entity_id
_entity_poly.type
_entity_poly.pdbx_seq_one_letter_code
_entity_poly.pdbx_strand_id
1 'polypeptide(L)'
;MEESKKYKSMVKQTMDKKKKKNDKRAQWSRSRSGSGLLQMKVRKLQILIPGGQRCNHPDLLLSKTVDYIAQLKLKLRFLKALSDMYSL
;
A
#
# COMPACT_ATOMS: atom_id res chain seq x y z
N MET A 1 -25.12 21.81 -47.87
CA MET A 1 -25.16 22.43 -46.52
C MET A 1 -25.43 21.43 -45.39
N GLU A 2 -26.16 20.33 -45.64
CA GLU A 2 -26.45 19.26 -44.67
C GLU A 2 -25.20 18.46 -44.21
N GLU A 3 -24.32 18.10 -45.13
CA GLU A 3 -23.17 17.23 -44.85
C GLU A 3 -22.17 17.85 -43.86
N SER A 4 -21.97 19.16 -43.92
CA SER A 4 -21.11 19.89 -42.97
C SER A 4 -21.66 19.91 -41.55
N LYS A 5 -23.00 19.84 -41.38
CA LYS A 5 -23.64 19.75 -40.05
C LYS A 5 -23.45 18.35 -39.46
N LYS A 6 -23.56 17.31 -40.27
CA LYS A 6 -23.33 15.91 -39.88
C LYS A 6 -21.87 15.67 -39.46
N TYR A 7 -20.91 16.22 -40.20
CA TYR A 7 -19.50 16.14 -39.85
C TYR A 7 -19.18 16.83 -38.51
N LYS A 8 -19.68 18.05 -38.28
CA LYS A 8 -19.51 18.76 -37.00
C LYS A 8 -20.14 18.01 -35.81
N SER A 9 -21.28 17.34 -36.04
CA SER A 9 -21.95 16.52 -35.02
C SER A 9 -21.11 15.30 -34.62
N MET A 10 -20.58 14.55 -35.59
CA MET A 10 -19.70 13.40 -35.31
C MET A 10 -18.42 13.82 -34.58
N VAL A 11 -17.83 14.96 -34.95
CA VAL A 11 -16.62 15.47 -34.29
C VAL A 11 -16.91 15.86 -32.83
N LYS A 12 -18.05 16.51 -32.53
CA LYS A 12 -18.45 16.78 -31.14
C LYS A 12 -18.65 15.49 -30.33
N GLN A 13 -19.36 14.51 -30.88
CA GLN A 13 -19.60 13.23 -30.21
C GLN A 13 -18.31 12.47 -29.90
N THR A 14 -17.30 12.54 -30.78
CA THR A 14 -15.98 11.92 -30.53
C THR A 14 -15.19 12.67 -29.47
N MET A 15 -15.24 14.01 -29.45
CA MET A 15 -14.60 14.82 -28.41
C MET A 15 -15.20 14.59 -27.02
N ASP A 16 -16.54 14.51 -26.92
CA ASP A 16 -17.24 14.27 -25.65
C ASP A 16 -16.94 12.87 -25.08
N LYS A 17 -16.87 11.85 -25.94
CA LYS A 17 -16.45 10.48 -25.54
C LYS A 17 -15.01 10.46 -25.02
N LYS A 18 -14.10 11.23 -25.64
CA LYS A 18 -12.69 11.32 -25.24
C LYS A 18 -12.52 12.04 -23.90
N LYS A 19 -13.30 13.11 -23.67
CA LYS A 19 -13.33 13.86 -22.41
C LYS A 19 -13.83 13.00 -21.25
N LYS A 20 -14.95 12.29 -21.44
CA LYS A 20 -15.55 11.39 -20.43
C LYS A 20 -14.65 10.20 -20.06
N LYS A 21 -13.75 9.76 -20.95
CA LYS A 21 -12.76 8.70 -20.68
C LYS A 21 -11.58 9.20 -19.84
N ASN A 22 -11.21 10.47 -19.99
CA ASN A 22 -10.13 11.08 -19.20
C ASN A 22 -10.60 11.43 -17.78
N ASP A 23 -11.84 11.87 -17.60
CA ASP A 23 -12.39 12.17 -16.27
C ASP A 23 -12.48 10.90 -15.39
N LYS A 24 -12.85 9.74 -15.98
CA LYS A 24 -12.84 8.45 -15.27
C LYS A 24 -11.43 8.00 -14.86
N ARG A 25 -10.41 8.29 -15.68
CA ARG A 25 -9.01 7.98 -15.34
C ARG A 25 -8.49 8.92 -14.25
N ALA A 26 -8.83 10.21 -14.32
CA ALA A 26 -8.47 11.18 -13.29
C ALA A 26 -9.14 10.89 -11.93
N GLN A 27 -10.35 10.32 -11.94
CA GLN A 27 -11.07 9.95 -10.72
C GLN A 27 -10.42 8.76 -10.00
N TRP A 28 -9.90 7.75 -10.72
CA TRP A 28 -9.17 6.63 -10.10
C TRP A 28 -7.81 7.02 -9.53
N SER A 29 -7.18 8.07 -10.05
CA SER A 29 -5.91 8.57 -9.53
C SER A 29 -6.06 9.38 -8.23
N ARG A 30 -7.26 9.90 -7.91
CA ARG A 30 -7.49 10.80 -6.77
C ARG A 30 -7.88 10.10 -5.45
N SER A 31 -8.35 8.85 -5.47
CA SER A 31 -8.65 8.09 -4.24
C SER A 31 -7.45 7.43 -3.57
N ARG A 32 -6.22 7.66 -4.06
CA ARG A 32 -5.00 6.95 -3.61
C ARG A 32 -4.33 7.56 -2.36
N SER A 33 -4.92 8.60 -1.76
CA SER A 33 -4.21 9.50 -0.83
C SER A 33 -4.06 9.01 0.63
N GLY A 34 -4.57 7.83 1.02
CA GLY A 34 -4.43 7.36 2.41
C GLY A 34 -4.48 5.84 2.59
N SER A 35 -5.48 5.20 1.97
CA SER A 35 -5.67 3.74 2.04
C SER A 35 -4.49 2.95 1.46
N GLY A 36 -3.94 3.38 0.32
CA GLY A 36 -2.81 2.70 -0.32
C GLY A 36 -1.52 2.75 0.51
N LEU A 37 -1.27 3.86 1.22
CA LEU A 37 -0.10 4.00 2.08
C LEU A 37 -0.20 3.08 3.31
N LEU A 38 -1.38 3.02 3.93
CA LEU A 38 -1.64 2.13 5.07
C LEU A 38 -1.46 0.67 4.67
N GLN A 39 -2.03 0.25 3.53
CA GLN A 39 -1.85 -1.09 3.00
C GLN A 39 -0.38 -1.42 2.73
N MET A 40 0.41 -0.47 2.21
CA MET A 40 1.85 -0.66 2.02
C MET A 40 2.58 -0.86 3.35
N LYS A 41 2.23 -0.10 4.40
CA LYS A 41 2.81 -0.27 5.74
C LYS A 41 2.44 -1.61 6.36
N VAL A 42 1.19 -2.05 6.24
CA VAL A 42 0.73 -3.37 6.73
C VAL A 42 1.48 -4.49 5.99
N ARG A 43 1.63 -4.41 4.66
CA ARG A 43 2.41 -5.39 3.89
C ARG A 43 3.87 -5.45 4.32
N LYS A 44 4.50 -4.30 4.55
CA LYS A 44 5.88 -4.26 5.06
C LYS A 44 5.98 -4.94 6.43
N LEU A 45 5.02 -4.70 7.31
CA LEU A 45 4.98 -5.33 8.62
C LEU A 45 4.82 -6.86 8.50
N GLN A 46 3.94 -7.35 7.63
CA GLN A 46 3.74 -8.79 7.38
C GLN A 46 5.02 -9.50 6.90
N ILE A 47 5.89 -8.80 6.16
CA ILE A 47 7.18 -9.34 5.69
C ILE A 47 8.21 -9.37 6.82
N LEU A 48 8.24 -8.37 7.70
CA LEU A 48 9.21 -8.25 8.78
C LEU A 48 8.96 -9.24 9.93
N ILE A 49 7.70 -9.52 10.23
CA ILE A 49 7.34 -10.37 11.37
C ILE A 49 7.38 -11.85 10.96
N PRO A 50 8.06 -12.72 11.73
CA PRO A 50 8.05 -14.15 11.49
C PRO A 50 6.61 -14.71 11.45
N GLY A 51 6.25 -15.35 10.34
CA GLY A 51 4.89 -15.86 10.12
C GLY A 51 3.83 -14.78 9.91
N GLY A 52 4.22 -13.52 9.68
CA GLY A 52 3.35 -12.37 9.43
C GLY A 52 2.64 -12.41 8.07
N GLN A 53 3.25 -13.02 7.04
CA GLN A 53 2.62 -13.20 5.72
C GLN A 53 1.34 -14.05 5.77
N ARG A 54 1.19 -14.92 6.77
CA ARG A 54 -0.01 -15.74 6.98
C ARG A 54 -1.07 -15.04 7.83
N CYS A 55 -0.76 -13.85 8.37
CA CYS A 55 -1.66 -13.09 9.24
C CYS A 55 -2.46 -12.08 8.42
N ASN A 56 -3.64 -12.50 7.96
CA ASN A 56 -4.60 -11.63 7.27
C ASN A 56 -5.42 -10.76 8.25
N HIS A 57 -5.51 -11.18 9.50
CA HIS A 57 -6.18 -10.41 10.56
C HIS A 57 -5.23 -9.37 11.16
N PRO A 58 -5.64 -8.09 11.25
CA PRO A 58 -4.78 -7.01 11.74
C PRO A 58 -4.40 -7.20 13.21
N ASP A 59 -5.34 -7.59 14.06
CA ASP A 59 -5.09 -7.75 15.50
C ASP A 59 -4.09 -8.87 15.78
N LEU A 60 -4.19 -9.98 15.03
CA LEU A 60 -3.23 -11.08 15.13
C LEU A 60 -1.83 -10.64 14.67
N LEU A 61 -1.74 -9.86 13.59
CA LEU A 61 -0.47 -9.31 13.11
C LEU A 61 0.16 -8.39 14.17
N LEU A 62 -0.64 -7.55 14.82
CA LEU A 62 -0.19 -6.66 15.89
C LEU A 62 0.27 -7.45 17.12
N SER A 63 -0.48 -8.47 17.56
CA SER A 63 -0.09 -9.34 18.67
C SER A 63 1.28 -9.99 18.41
N LYS A 64 1.45 -10.62 17.24
CA LYS A 64 2.74 -11.23 16.87
C LYS A 64 3.87 -10.20 16.77
N THR A 65 3.56 -8.97 16.37
CA THR A 65 4.53 -7.87 16.32
C THR A 65 5.04 -7.54 17.72
N VAL A 66 4.14 -7.45 18.70
CA VAL A 66 4.50 -7.20 20.11
C VAL A 66 5.40 -8.32 20.63
N ASP A 67 5.01 -9.58 20.40
CA ASP A 67 5.78 -10.75 20.82
C ASP A 67 7.19 -10.74 20.22
N TYR A 68 7.29 -10.45 18.91
CA TYR A 68 8.56 -10.44 18.22
C TYR A 68 9.48 -9.30 18.68
N ILE A 69 8.93 -8.11 18.97
CA ILE A 69 9.68 -7.00 19.56
C ILE A 69 10.25 -7.41 20.93
N ALA A 70 9.45 -8.07 21.77
CA ALA A 70 9.91 -8.56 23.06
C ALA A 70 11.04 -9.59 22.92
N GLN A 71 10.89 -10.54 22.00
CA GLN A 71 11.93 -11.54 21.70
C GLN A 71 13.23 -10.90 21.21
N LEU A 72 13.17 -9.92 20.30
CA LEU A 72 14.34 -9.21 19.80
C LEU A 72 15.05 -8.44 20.92
N LYS A 73 14.30 -7.73 21.77
CA LYS A 73 14.88 -7.02 22.92
C LYS A 73 15.59 -7.97 23.88
N LEU A 74 15.01 -9.14 24.14
CA LEU A 74 15.63 -10.16 24.99
C LEU A 74 16.92 -10.68 24.36
N LYS A 75 16.92 -11.03 23.07
CA LYS A 75 18.12 -11.47 22.34
C LYS A 75 19.23 -10.43 22.38
N LEU A 76 18.91 -9.16 22.19
CA LEU A 76 19.89 -8.08 22.28
C LEU A 76 20.49 -7.95 23.69
N ARG A 77 19.67 -8.01 24.73
CA ARG A 77 20.16 -7.98 26.12
C ARG A 77 21.05 -9.17 26.43
N PHE A 78 20.66 -10.35 25.98
CA PHE A 78 21.45 -11.56 26.15
C PHE A 78 22.80 -11.47 25.43
N LEU A 79 22.81 -11.08 24.15
CA LEU A 79 24.05 -10.90 23.38
C LEU A 79 24.95 -9.82 23.98
N LYS A 80 24.37 -8.73 24.49
CA LYS A 80 25.12 -7.70 25.19
C LYS A 80 25.76 -8.23 26.47
N ALA A 81 25.01 -8.95 27.30
CA ALA A 81 25.56 -9.55 28.51
C ALA A 81 26.69 -10.54 28.19
N LEU A 82 26.60 -11.30 27.10
CA LEU A 82 27.69 -12.15 26.63
C LEU A 82 28.91 -11.33 26.19
N SER A 83 28.75 -10.28 25.39
CA SER A 83 29.86 -9.40 24.99
C SER A 83 30.53 -8.77 26.22
N ASP A 84 29.75 -8.29 27.19
CA ASP A 84 30.27 -7.73 28.44
C ASP A 84 31.05 -8.79 29.26
N MET A 85 30.55 -10.04 29.34
CA MET A 85 31.24 -11.14 30.05
C MET A 85 32.54 -11.56 29.38
N TYR A 86 32.56 -11.63 28.05
CA TYR A 86 33.72 -12.09 27.28
C TYR A 86 34.63 -10.94 26.83
N SER A 87 34.30 -9.68 27.17
CA SER A 87 35.01 -8.47 26.73
C SER A 87 35.26 -8.44 25.22
N LEU A 88 34.29 -8.94 24.44
CA LEU A 88 34.29 -8.90 22.97
C LEU A 88 33.94 -7.52 22.45
#